data_AF-A0A7J9TJT2-F1
#
_entry.id   AF-A0A7J9TJT2-F1
#
_cell.length_a   1.000
_cell.length_b   1.000
_cell.length_c   1.000
_cell.angle_alpha   90.00
_cell.angle_beta   90.00
_cell.angle_gamma   90.00
#
_symmetry.space_group_name_H-M   'P 1'
#
loop_
_entity.id
_entity.type
_entity.pdbx_description
1 polymer ?
#
loop_
_entity_poly.entity_id
_entity_poly.type
_entity_poly.pdbx_seq_one_letter_code
_entity_poly.pdbx_strand_id
1 'polypeptide(L)' 'MYKVVFAKRSLKHLEDIDKYIQNRIAVKLKEYTKEPQKYGKKLINHKIGTYRYPLQI' A
#
# COMPACT_ATOMS: atom_id res chain seq x y z
N MET A 1 -13.14 8.87 2.23
CA MET A 1 -11.74 8.53 1.89
C MET A 1 -11.11 7.91 3.12
N TYR A 2 -10.50 6.74 2.99
CA TYR A 2 -9.93 6.04 4.15
C TYR A 2 -8.62 6.69 4.61
N LYS A 3 -8.36 6.68 5.93
CA LYS A 3 -7.09 7.16 6.49
C LYS A 3 -5.99 6.13 6.24
N VAL A 4 -4.87 6.57 5.68
CA VAL A 4 -3.66 5.73 5.54
C VAL A 4 -2.87 5.77 6.83
N VAL A 5 -2.45 4.59 7.32
CA VAL A 5 -1.58 4.44 8.49
C VAL A 5 -0.39 3.60 8.07
N PHE A 6 0.81 4.04 8.45
CA PHE A 6 2.06 3.35 8.12
C PHE A 6 2.62 2.64 9.34
N ALA A 7 3.15 1.44 9.14
CA ALA A 7 3.96 0.80 10.15
C ALA A 7 5.32 1.52 10.25
N LYS A 8 5.89 1.63 11.44
CA LYS A 8 7.21 2.26 11.63
C LYS A 8 8.29 1.64 10.73
N ARG A 9 8.22 0.31 10.53
CA ARG A 9 9.14 -0.42 9.65
C ARG A 9 8.95 -0.07 8.18
N SER A 10 7.71 0.17 7.72
CA SER A 10 7.47 0.52 6.31
C SER A 10 7.99 1.91 5.95
N LEU A 11 8.05 2.84 6.92
CA LEU A 11 8.62 4.16 6.69
C LEU A 11 10.12 4.08 6.37
N LYS A 12 10.89 3.27 7.12
CA LYS A 12 12.31 3.01 6.84
C LYS A 12 12.51 2.44 5.44
N HIS A 13 11.69 1.44 5.07
CA HIS A 13 11.76 0.86 3.72
C HIS A 13 11.40 1.86 2.63
N LEU A 14 10.53 2.83 2.91
CA LEU A 14 10.18 3.85 1.93
C LEU A 14 11.36 4.79 1.65
N GLU A 15 12.16 5.12 2.66
CA GLU A 15 13.37 5.95 2.55
C GLU A 15 14.43 5.32 1.63
N ASP A 16 14.53 3.99 1.64
CA ASP A 16 15.51 3.23 0.85
C ASP A 16 15.11 3.01 -0.62
N ILE A 17 13.88 3.36 -1.01
CA ILE A 17 13.33 3.13 -2.36
C ILE A 17 13.55 4.36 -3.25
N ASP A 18 13.79 4.13 -4.55
CA ASP A 18 13.94 5.21 -5.54
C ASP A 18 12.73 6.17 -5.57
N LYS A 19 13.01 7.46 -5.76
CA LYS A 19 12.02 8.54 -5.71
C LYS A 19 10.90 8.39 -6.75
N TYR A 20 11.19 7.80 -7.93
CA TYR A 20 10.18 7.47 -8.92
C TYR A 20 9.17 6.45 -8.37
N ILE A 21 9.67 5.39 -7.72
CA ILE A 21 8.83 4.35 -7.13
C ILE A 21 8.03 4.91 -5.94
N GLN A 22 8.63 5.76 -5.09
CA GLN A 22 7.92 6.43 -4.00
C GLN A 22 6.72 7.24 -4.53
N ASN A 23 6.90 8.01 -5.60
CA ASN A 23 5.84 8.79 -6.22
C ASN A 23 4.72 7.88 -6.77
N ARG A 24 5.07 6.77 -7.40
CA ARG A 24 4.10 5.77 -7.90
C ARG A 24 3.28 5.16 -6.76
N ILE A 25 3.93 4.83 -5.64
CA ILE A 25 3.26 4.35 -4.42
C ILE A 25 2.26 5.41 -3.91
N ALA A 26 2.67 6.68 -3.82
CA ALA A 26 1.81 7.75 -3.34
C ALA A 26 0.54 7.93 -4.20
N VAL A 27 0.67 7.87 -5.53
CA VAL A 27 -0.48 7.94 -6.45
C VAL A 27 -1.42 6.75 -6.25
N LYS A 28 -0.87 5.53 -6.16
CA LYS A 28 -1.68 4.32 -5.96
C LYS A 28 -2.38 4.30 -4.61
N LEU A 29 -1.71 4.74 -3.55
CA LEU A 29 -2.34 4.89 -2.23
C LEU A 29 -3.54 5.85 -2.28
N LYS A 30 -3.43 6.98 -2.98
CA LYS A 30 -4.57 7.90 -3.17
C LYS A 30 -5.74 7.21 -3.89
N GLU A 31 -5.48 6.41 -4.92
CA GLU A 31 -6.52 5.61 -5.58
C GLU A 31 -7.17 4.60 -4.63
N TYR A 32 -6.36 3.82 -3.90
CA TYR A 32 -6.84 2.79 -2.99
C TYR A 32 -7.66 3.35 -1.83
N THR A 33 -7.36 4.57 -1.37
CA THR A 33 -8.15 5.21 -0.29
C THR A 33 -9.55 5.65 -0.71
N LYS A 34 -9.85 5.67 -2.03
CA LYS A 34 -11.20 5.94 -2.53
C LYS A 34 -12.06 4.68 -2.50
N GLU A 35 -11.55 3.57 -3.04
CA GLU A 35 -12.29 2.30 -3.17
C GLU A 35 -11.42 1.08 -2.81
N PRO A 36 -11.02 0.88 -1.54
CA PRO A 36 -10.02 -0.12 -1.16
C PRO A 36 -10.44 -1.57 -1.49
N GLN A 37 -11.72 -1.90 -1.33
CA GLN A 37 -12.22 -3.25 -1.59
C GLN A 37 -12.09 -3.67 -3.07
N LYS A 38 -12.10 -2.70 -4.00
CA LYS A 38 -11.98 -2.95 -5.44
C LYS A 38 -10.57 -3.35 -5.85
N TYR A 39 -9.56 -2.78 -5.18
CA TYR A 39 -8.15 -2.99 -5.54
C TYR A 39 -7.45 -4.06 -4.68
N GLY A 40 -8.01 -4.35 -3.51
CA GLY A 40 -7.45 -5.33 -2.58
C GLY A 40 -7.74 -6.77 -3.00
N LYS A 41 -6.74 -7.65 -2.93
CA LYS A 41 -6.92 -9.10 -3.01
C LYS A 41 -6.92 -9.70 -1.61
N LYS A 42 -7.96 -10.45 -1.25
CA LYS A 42 -8.05 -11.12 0.05
C LYS A 42 -6.90 -12.12 0.19
N LEU A 43 -6.20 -12.08 1.32
CA LEU A 43 -5.13 -13.02 1.60
C LEU A 43 -5.72 -14.36 2.07
N ILE A 44 -5.13 -15.46 1.62
CA ILE A 44 -5.48 -16.81 2.10
C ILE A 44 -4.98 -16.98 3.55
N ASN A 45 -3.76 -16.50 3.84
CA ASN A 45 -3.17 -16.51 5.17
C ASN A 45 -3.18 -15.09 5.78
N HIS A 46 -3.81 -14.96 6.95
CA HIS A 46 -4.06 -13.67 7.61
C HIS A 46 -2.90 -13.17 8.49
N LYS A 47 -1.76 -13.89 8.55
CA LYS A 47 -0.62 -13.55 9.44
C LYS A 47 -0.06 -12.12 9.23
N ILE A 48 -0.22 -11.56 8.03
CA ILE A 48 0.30 -10.23 7.66
C ILE A 48 -0.81 -9.21 7.36
N GLY A 49 -2.06 -9.56 7.66
CA GLY A 49 -3.26 -8.76 7.37
C GLY A 49 -4.29 -9.51 6.53
N THR A 50 -5.40 -8.84 6.22
CA THR A 50 -6.56 -9.44 5.54
C THR A 50 -6.54 -9.26 4.02
N TYR A 51 -5.95 -8.17 3.54
CA TYR A 51 -5.89 -7.82 2.12
C TYR A 51 -4.47 -7.42 1.72
N ARG A 52 -4.09 -7.75 0.47
CA ARG A 52 -2.90 -7.23 -0.18
C ARG A 52 -3.28 -6.35 -1.36
N TYR A 53 -2.52 -5.28 -1.56
CA TYR A 53 -2.68 -4.37 -2.69
C TYR A 53 -1.47 -4.53 -3.59
N PRO A 54 -1.60 -5.21 -4.73
CA PRO A 54 -0.48 -5.38 -5.65
C PRO A 54 -0.17 -4.04 -6.32
N LEU A 55 1.04 -3.55 -6.09
CA LEU A 55 1.61 -2.44 -6.85
C LEU A 55 2.31 -3.02 -8.08
N GLN A 56 1.83 -2.66 -9.26
CA GLN A 56 2.52 -2.95 -10.51
C GLN A 56 3.51 -1.81 -10.74
N ILE A 57 4.78 -2.07 -10.43
CA ILE A 57 5.89 -1.13 -10.55
C ILE A 57 6.49 -1.29 -11.94
#